data_AF-A0A177AB62-F1
#
_entry.id   AF-A0A177AB62-F1
#
_cell.length_a   1.000
_cell.length_b   1.000
_cell.length_c   1.000
_cell.angle_alpha   90.00
_cell.angle_beta   90.00
_cell.angle_gamma   90.00
#
_symmetry.space_group_name_H-M   'P 1'
#
loop_
_entity.id
_entity.type
_entity.pdbx_description
1 polymer ?
#
loop_
_entity_poly.entity_id
_entity_poly.type
_entity_poly.pdbx_seq_one_letter_code
_entity_poly.pdbx_strand_id
1 'polypeptide(L)'
;MLAETTRHIILSCATGSHYSSSGINKAVCSSFGEDKLLLGNATSTKIAITATTTDKSSTVIFSNYNGPQRPVGCGAWNIPSYTSRMLIEKGYMTPSGEVGREMKVWEAARATSAASPYFKPYKGYHDGGLGGHNNPVNLALWEQDLLWDRKGKQPDFVLSLGTGSTIESIDGSDTQGNKNASWISQLFLPRLVRSFMKLLDGQKTWLELFNSVPQEHRSRYHRFTLGFHGPEPKLDDVSCMQGLRERVDTDAPLLRTEIRRCTDNMLASLFYLELDCLPLSSGYNFLCKARILCRWDPGSRGVHALLSMHGLLFEQGGRSQ
;
A
#
# COMPACT_ATOMS: atom_id res chain seq x y z
N MET A 1 -8.91 -22.46 -20.77
CA MET A 1 -8.18 -21.27 -20.28
C MET A 1 -8.12 -20.15 -21.33
N LEU A 2 -7.46 -20.31 -22.49
CA LEU A 2 -7.33 -19.24 -23.49
C LEU A 2 -8.67 -18.73 -24.08
N ALA A 3 -9.59 -19.64 -24.41
CA ALA A 3 -10.90 -19.29 -24.99
C ALA A 3 -11.78 -18.48 -24.02
N GLU A 4 -11.61 -18.70 -22.72
CA GLU A 4 -12.33 -17.97 -21.67
C GLU A 4 -11.77 -16.56 -21.52
N THR A 5 -10.44 -16.40 -21.49
CA THR A 5 -9.76 -15.10 -21.52
C THR A 5 -10.14 -14.29 -22.78
N THR A 6 -10.20 -14.93 -23.94
CA THR A 6 -10.64 -14.28 -25.20
C THR A 6 -12.10 -13.84 -25.12
N ARG A 7 -12.99 -14.67 -24.53
CA ARG A 7 -14.39 -14.29 -24.29
C ARG A 7 -14.51 -13.11 -23.32
N HIS A 8 -13.74 -13.07 -22.24
CA HIS A 8 -13.71 -11.94 -21.30
C HIS A 8 -13.21 -10.65 -21.96
N ILE A 9 -12.20 -10.73 -22.83
CA ILE A 9 -11.71 -9.58 -23.60
C ILE A 9 -12.81 -9.10 -24.56
N ILE A 10 -13.47 -10.01 -25.30
CA ILE A 10 -14.57 -9.66 -26.23
C ILE A 10 -15.75 -9.03 -25.48
N LEU A 11 -16.17 -9.60 -24.33
CA LEU A 11 -17.24 -9.05 -23.50
C LEU A 11 -16.86 -7.69 -22.91
N SER A 12 -15.61 -7.52 -22.46
CA SER A 12 -15.10 -6.24 -21.97
C SER A 12 -15.04 -5.19 -23.07
N CYS A 13 -14.68 -5.56 -24.30
CA CYS A 13 -14.72 -4.66 -25.45
C CYS A 13 -16.16 -4.28 -25.84
N ALA A 14 -17.13 -5.20 -25.66
CA ALA A 14 -18.53 -4.96 -26.02
C ALA A 14 -19.34 -4.20 -24.94
N THR A 15 -19.04 -4.40 -23.66
CA THR A 15 -19.82 -3.85 -22.53
C THR A 15 -19.06 -2.84 -21.67
N GLY A 16 -17.74 -2.75 -21.85
CA GLY A 16 -16.84 -1.88 -21.10
C GLY A 16 -16.35 -2.44 -19.75
N SER A 17 -16.91 -3.56 -19.26
CA SER A 17 -16.50 -4.22 -18.00
C SER A 17 -17.15 -5.59 -17.81
N HIS A 18 -16.52 -6.51 -17.09
CA HIS A 18 -17.07 -7.84 -16.77
C HIS A 18 -18.25 -7.77 -15.78
N TYR A 19 -18.20 -6.86 -14.81
CA TYR A 19 -19.18 -6.73 -13.76
C TYR A 19 -19.85 -5.35 -13.75
N SER A 20 -21.14 -5.33 -13.38
CA SER A 20 -21.81 -4.08 -13.02
C SER A 20 -21.18 -3.49 -11.76
N SER A 21 -21.05 -2.16 -11.72
CA SER A 21 -20.52 -1.46 -10.54
C SER A 21 -21.52 -1.38 -9.38
N SER A 22 -22.78 -1.80 -9.55
CA SER A 22 -23.80 -1.70 -8.51
C SER A 22 -23.44 -2.49 -7.24
N GLY A 23 -22.89 -3.69 -7.39
CA GLY A 23 -22.56 -4.55 -6.25
C GLY A 23 -21.43 -3.96 -5.41
N ILE A 24 -20.32 -3.58 -6.06
CA ILE A 24 -19.18 -2.95 -5.40
C ILE A 24 -19.56 -1.61 -4.77
N ASN A 25 -20.34 -0.77 -5.46
CA ASN A 25 -20.83 0.49 -4.91
C ASN A 25 -21.62 0.26 -3.61
N LYS A 26 -22.56 -0.70 -3.62
CA LYS A 26 -23.33 -1.04 -2.43
C LYS A 26 -22.43 -1.52 -1.29
N ALA A 27 -21.45 -2.39 -1.58
CA ALA A 27 -20.53 -2.92 -0.58
C ALA A 27 -19.66 -1.83 0.07
N VAL A 28 -19.04 -0.95 -0.74
CA VAL A 28 -18.20 0.14 -0.20
C VAL A 28 -19.03 1.17 0.56
N CYS A 29 -20.23 1.53 0.07
CA CYS A 29 -21.13 2.44 0.78
C CYS A 29 -21.59 1.85 2.11
N SER A 30 -21.95 0.57 2.14
CA SER A 30 -22.38 -0.11 3.38
C SER A 30 -21.24 -0.20 4.41
N SER A 31 -19.99 -0.34 3.96
CA SER A 31 -18.83 -0.51 4.85
C SER A 31 -18.32 0.81 5.40
N PHE A 32 -18.29 1.86 4.57
CA PHE A 32 -17.67 3.14 4.92
C PHE A 32 -18.69 4.25 5.24
N GLY A 33 -19.95 4.09 4.84
CA GLY A 33 -20.97 5.13 4.87
C GLY A 33 -20.91 6.04 3.64
N GLU A 34 -22.06 6.60 3.26
CA GLU A 34 -22.20 7.36 2.01
C GLU A 34 -21.67 8.79 2.09
N ASP A 35 -21.57 9.37 3.29
CA ASP A 35 -21.25 10.78 3.48
C ASP A 35 -19.92 11.02 4.20
N LYS A 36 -19.18 9.96 4.56
CA LYS A 36 -17.88 10.12 5.20
C LYS A 36 -16.87 10.71 4.21
N LEU A 37 -16.41 11.92 4.52
CA LEU A 37 -15.36 12.61 3.80
C LEU A 37 -14.00 12.01 4.13
N LEU A 38 -13.08 12.04 3.15
CA LEU A 38 -11.73 11.51 3.33
C LEU A 38 -10.90 12.33 4.36
N LEU A 39 -11.10 13.65 4.47
CA LEU A 39 -10.48 14.48 5.52
C LEU A 39 -11.23 14.52 6.84
N GLY A 40 -12.52 14.24 6.84
CA GLY A 40 -13.36 14.36 8.04
C GLY A 40 -12.89 13.48 9.19
N ASN A 41 -11.97 12.54 8.90
CA ASN A 41 -11.35 11.64 9.86
C ASN A 41 -9.90 12.07 10.15
N ALA A 42 -9.72 13.25 10.74
CA ALA A 42 -8.42 13.82 11.11
C ALA A 42 -7.75 12.98 12.21
N THR A 43 -7.15 11.86 11.81
CA THR A 43 -6.32 11.03 12.66
C THR A 43 -4.85 11.48 12.51
N SER A 44 -4.01 11.12 13.49
CA SER A 44 -2.56 11.30 13.37
C SER A 44 -1.98 10.46 12.21
N THR A 45 -2.68 9.41 11.79
CA THR A 45 -2.30 8.54 10.68
C THR A 45 -2.56 9.19 9.32
N LYS A 46 -1.51 9.24 8.50
CA LYS A 46 -1.58 9.71 7.11
C LYS A 46 -1.95 8.53 6.20
N ILE A 47 -2.98 8.73 5.38
CA ILE A 47 -3.56 7.72 4.49
C ILE A 47 -3.48 8.24 3.05
N ALA A 48 -3.04 7.38 2.15
CA ALA A 48 -2.95 7.61 0.71
C ALA A 48 -3.51 6.39 -0.03
N ILE A 49 -4.40 6.64 -0.99
CA ILE A 49 -5.08 5.64 -1.81
C ILE A 49 -4.77 5.93 -3.27
N THR A 50 -4.28 4.93 -4.00
CA THR A 50 -3.83 5.10 -5.39
C THR A 50 -4.97 4.90 -6.39
N ALA A 51 -4.94 5.65 -7.47
CA ALA A 51 -5.78 5.46 -8.66
C ALA A 51 -5.03 5.93 -9.90
N THR A 52 -5.59 5.68 -11.07
CA THR A 52 -4.99 6.07 -12.35
C THR A 52 -6.01 6.80 -13.21
N THR A 53 -5.67 7.95 -13.77
CA THR A 53 -6.63 8.70 -14.60
C THR A 53 -6.88 8.03 -15.95
N THR A 54 -8.09 8.10 -16.46
CA THR A 54 -8.47 7.52 -17.77
C THR A 54 -7.89 8.28 -18.96
N ASP A 55 -7.64 9.58 -18.80
CA ASP A 55 -7.24 10.48 -19.89
C ASP A 55 -5.75 10.38 -20.24
N LYS A 56 -4.89 10.39 -19.22
CA LYS A 56 -3.43 10.47 -19.33
C LYS A 56 -2.71 9.29 -18.69
N SER A 57 -3.46 8.30 -18.18
CA SER A 57 -2.90 7.17 -17.44
C SER A 57 -1.97 7.60 -16.30
N SER A 58 -2.25 8.76 -15.69
CA SER A 58 -1.39 9.35 -14.68
C SER A 58 -1.77 8.83 -13.30
N THR A 59 -0.77 8.58 -12.44
CA THR A 59 -1.01 8.17 -11.06
C THR A 59 -1.67 9.31 -10.30
N VAL A 60 -2.67 8.96 -9.51
CA VAL A 60 -3.42 9.83 -8.62
C VAL A 60 -3.37 9.28 -7.20
N ILE A 61 -3.20 10.18 -6.22
CA ILE A 61 -3.34 9.85 -4.80
C ILE A 61 -4.54 10.60 -4.22
N PHE A 62 -5.50 9.84 -3.68
CA PHE A 62 -6.50 10.36 -2.75
C PHE A 62 -5.94 10.25 -1.34
N SER A 63 -5.84 11.36 -0.61
CA SER A 63 -5.21 11.37 0.72
C SER A 63 -6.05 12.10 1.76
N ASN A 64 -5.85 11.78 3.04
CA ASN A 64 -6.45 12.50 4.17
C ASN A 64 -5.54 13.64 4.68
N TYR A 65 -4.62 14.10 3.85
CA TYR A 65 -3.63 15.10 4.21
C TYR A 65 -3.32 16.02 3.04
N ASN A 66 -2.80 17.19 3.38
CA ASN A 66 -2.20 18.10 2.43
C ASN A 66 -0.68 17.98 2.56
N GLY A 67 0.00 17.80 1.43
CA GLY A 67 1.46 17.84 1.35
C GLY A 67 1.95 19.09 0.63
N PRO A 68 3.26 19.35 0.63
CA PRO A 68 3.84 20.37 -0.23
C PRO A 68 3.52 20.10 -1.71
N GLN A 69 3.61 21.14 -2.53
CA GLN A 69 3.42 21.01 -3.97
C GLN A 69 4.45 20.02 -4.52
N ARG A 70 3.97 19.02 -5.27
CA ARG A 70 4.83 18.02 -5.89
C ARG A 70 5.60 18.62 -7.07
N PRO A 71 6.85 18.20 -7.32
CA PRO A 71 7.59 18.61 -8.50
C PRO A 71 6.82 18.29 -9.78
N VAL A 72 6.89 19.20 -10.76
CA VAL A 72 6.30 19.00 -12.08
C VAL A 72 6.94 17.77 -12.74
N GLY A 73 6.12 16.86 -13.27
CA GLY A 73 6.62 15.67 -13.99
C GLY A 73 6.95 14.44 -13.12
N CYS A 74 6.64 14.46 -11.82
CA CYS A 74 6.88 13.31 -10.92
C CYS A 74 5.98 12.08 -11.16
N GLY A 75 5.12 12.10 -12.18
CA GLY A 75 4.24 10.97 -12.55
C GLY A 75 3.06 10.73 -11.61
N ALA A 76 3.07 11.29 -10.39
CA ALA A 76 2.00 11.20 -9.41
C ALA A 76 1.37 12.57 -9.12
N TRP A 77 0.08 12.69 -9.41
CA TRP A 77 -0.74 13.83 -9.02
C TRP A 77 -1.40 13.54 -7.68
N ASN A 78 -1.18 14.38 -6.68
CA ASN A 78 -2.06 14.35 -5.53
C ASN A 78 -3.35 15.06 -5.93
N ILE A 79 -4.48 14.40 -5.69
CA ILE A 79 -5.78 15.08 -5.67
C ILE A 79 -5.96 15.48 -4.22
N PRO A 80 -5.59 16.72 -3.87
CA PRO A 80 -5.59 17.07 -2.47
C PRO A 80 -7.04 17.06 -2.06
N SER A 81 -7.30 16.51 -0.88
CA SER A 81 -8.58 16.67 -0.25
C SER A 81 -8.69 18.15 0.11
N TYR A 82 -9.23 18.94 -0.81
CA TYR A 82 -9.59 20.31 -0.55
C TYR A 82 -11.11 20.38 -0.48
N THR A 83 -11.60 21.36 0.25
CA THR A 83 -13.01 21.74 0.17
C THR A 83 -13.34 22.12 -1.28
N SER A 84 -14.58 21.89 -1.72
CA SER A 84 -15.02 22.20 -3.09
C SER A 84 -14.66 23.63 -3.51
N ARG A 85 -14.63 24.60 -2.58
CA ARG A 85 -14.26 26.01 -2.84
C ARG A 85 -12.81 26.18 -3.30
N MET A 86 -11.83 25.51 -2.67
CA MET A 86 -10.43 25.63 -3.09
C MET A 86 -10.12 24.82 -4.36
N LEU A 87 -10.83 23.71 -4.60
CA LEU A 87 -10.73 22.97 -5.87
C LEU A 87 -11.22 23.82 -7.04
N ILE A 88 -12.29 24.59 -6.83
CA ILE A 88 -12.81 25.57 -7.79
C ILE A 88 -11.80 26.71 -8.02
N GLU A 89 -11.28 27.33 -6.96
CA GLU A 89 -10.35 28.46 -7.06
C GLU A 89 -9.02 28.08 -7.74
N LYS A 90 -8.55 26.84 -7.55
CA LYS A 90 -7.35 26.32 -8.22
C LYS A 90 -7.64 25.67 -9.58
N GLY A 91 -8.89 25.71 -10.06
CA GLY A 91 -9.28 25.17 -11.36
C GLY A 91 -9.13 23.65 -11.49
N TYR A 92 -9.21 22.89 -10.39
CA TYR A 92 -9.07 21.45 -10.43
C TYR A 92 -10.31 20.81 -11.07
N MET A 93 -10.11 20.18 -12.24
CA MET A 93 -11.13 19.40 -12.94
C MET A 93 -10.84 17.92 -12.74
N THR A 94 -11.89 17.12 -12.49
CA THR A 94 -11.77 15.66 -12.55
C THR A 94 -11.40 15.25 -13.99
N PRO A 95 -10.84 14.04 -14.20
CA PRO A 95 -10.61 13.52 -15.55
C PRO A 95 -11.89 13.40 -16.38
N SER A 96 -13.06 13.36 -15.75
CA SER A 96 -14.37 13.41 -16.41
C SER A 96 -14.83 14.83 -16.80
N GLY A 97 -14.03 15.87 -16.52
CA GLY A 97 -14.35 17.26 -16.83
C GLY A 97 -15.31 17.93 -15.83
N GLU A 98 -15.54 17.32 -14.66
CA GLU A 98 -16.37 17.88 -13.61
C GLU A 98 -15.53 18.73 -12.66
N VAL A 99 -16.16 19.74 -12.04
CA VAL A 99 -15.53 20.53 -10.98
C VAL A 99 -15.13 19.62 -9.82
N GLY A 100 -13.86 19.67 -9.42
CA GLY A 100 -13.37 18.90 -8.29
C GLY A 100 -14.13 19.22 -7.00
N ARG A 101 -14.56 18.19 -6.28
CA ARG A 101 -15.04 18.30 -4.91
C ARG A 101 -14.28 17.36 -4.00
N GLU A 102 -14.42 17.57 -2.69
CA GLU A 102 -13.87 16.64 -1.72
C GLU A 102 -14.41 15.22 -1.96
N MET A 103 -13.49 14.25 -1.98
CA MET A 103 -13.81 12.85 -2.25
C MET A 103 -14.31 12.16 -0.97
N LYS A 104 -15.41 11.42 -1.08
CA LYS A 104 -15.90 10.57 0.01
C LYS A 104 -15.07 9.28 0.08
N VAL A 105 -14.98 8.67 1.27
CA VAL A 105 -14.18 7.44 1.48
C VAL A 105 -14.60 6.33 0.53
N TRP A 106 -15.91 6.10 0.37
CA TRP A 106 -16.41 5.06 -0.52
C TRP A 106 -16.10 5.35 -2.00
N GLU A 107 -15.98 6.62 -2.39
CA GLU A 107 -15.65 7.01 -3.75
C GLU A 107 -14.18 6.75 -4.06
N ALA A 108 -13.28 7.07 -3.12
CA ALA A 108 -11.87 6.72 -3.22
C ALA A 108 -11.67 5.20 -3.27
N ALA A 109 -12.38 4.45 -2.41
CA ALA A 109 -12.40 2.99 -2.43
C ALA A 109 -12.93 2.44 -3.76
N ARG A 110 -13.99 3.04 -4.31
CA ARG A 110 -14.53 2.62 -5.61
C ARG A 110 -13.55 2.89 -6.75
N ALA A 111 -12.89 4.05 -6.76
CA ALA A 111 -11.92 4.43 -7.77
C ALA A 111 -10.69 3.50 -7.75
N THR A 112 -10.09 3.26 -6.58
CA THR A 112 -8.91 2.39 -6.46
C THR A 112 -9.20 0.94 -6.83
N SER A 113 -10.44 0.46 -6.67
CA SER A 113 -10.85 -0.90 -7.06
C SER A 113 -11.44 -0.99 -8.49
N ALA A 114 -11.33 0.06 -9.30
CA ALA A 114 -11.82 0.07 -10.68
C ALA A 114 -10.87 -0.66 -11.66
N ALA A 115 -10.60 -1.93 -11.36
CA ALA A 115 -9.65 -2.76 -12.11
C ALA A 115 -10.23 -3.17 -13.46
N SER A 116 -9.52 -2.89 -14.54
CA SER A 116 -9.87 -3.39 -15.87
C SER A 116 -9.38 -4.85 -16.03
N PRO A 117 -10.17 -5.75 -16.65
CA PRO A 117 -11.47 -5.53 -17.30
C PRO A 117 -12.69 -5.71 -16.36
N TYR A 118 -12.49 -5.89 -15.06
CA TYR A 118 -13.55 -6.27 -14.13
C TYR A 118 -14.61 -5.19 -13.93
N PHE A 119 -14.19 -3.95 -13.70
CA PHE A 119 -15.08 -2.83 -13.42
C PHE A 119 -14.80 -1.62 -14.32
N LYS A 120 -15.85 -0.87 -14.66
CA LYS A 120 -15.70 0.41 -15.36
C LYS A 120 -14.94 1.42 -14.49
N PRO A 121 -14.19 2.35 -15.11
CA PRO A 121 -13.62 3.48 -14.38
C PRO A 121 -14.71 4.27 -13.65
N TYR A 122 -14.39 4.74 -12.45
CA TYR A 122 -15.28 5.57 -11.63
C TYR A 122 -14.85 7.03 -11.77
N LYS A 123 -15.72 7.90 -12.31
CA LYS A 123 -15.45 9.34 -12.52
C LYS A 123 -14.11 9.64 -13.22
N GLY A 124 -13.75 8.82 -14.20
CA GLY A 124 -12.49 8.97 -14.93
C GLY A 124 -11.25 8.42 -14.20
N TYR A 125 -11.45 7.58 -13.18
CA TYR A 125 -10.37 6.89 -12.47
C TYR A 125 -10.47 5.37 -12.63
N HIS A 126 -9.35 4.75 -12.95
CA HIS A 126 -9.07 3.33 -12.89
C HIS A 126 -8.33 2.97 -11.59
N ASP A 127 -8.23 1.66 -11.35
CA ASP A 127 -7.40 1.07 -10.31
C ASP A 127 -5.94 1.55 -10.38
N GLY A 128 -5.33 1.81 -9.21
CA GLY A 128 -3.97 2.32 -9.09
C GLY A 128 -2.89 1.37 -9.58
N GLY A 129 -3.20 0.07 -9.67
CA GLY A 129 -2.38 -0.93 -10.33
C GLY A 129 -2.10 -0.57 -11.79
N LEU A 130 -3.05 0.03 -12.52
CA LEU A 130 -2.83 0.46 -13.91
C LEU A 130 -1.71 1.51 -14.03
N GLY A 131 -1.48 2.28 -12.97
CA GLY A 131 -0.41 3.29 -12.90
C GLY A 131 0.94 2.72 -12.45
N GLY A 132 1.07 1.39 -12.31
CA GLY A 132 2.28 0.74 -11.82
C GLY A 132 2.43 0.75 -10.29
N HIS A 133 1.36 1.06 -9.55
CA HIS A 133 1.37 1.14 -8.09
C HIS A 133 0.53 0.05 -7.41
N ASN A 134 0.53 -1.16 -7.96
CA ASN A 134 -0.14 -2.30 -7.32
C ASN A 134 0.52 -2.68 -5.97
N ASN A 135 1.82 -2.39 -5.84
CA ASN A 135 2.46 -2.24 -4.54
C ASN A 135 2.85 -0.76 -4.34
N PRO A 136 2.13 0.00 -3.51
CA PRO A 136 2.34 1.43 -3.35
C PRO A 136 3.54 1.77 -2.44
N VAL A 137 4.41 0.81 -2.08
CA VAL A 137 5.50 1.03 -1.11
C VAL A 137 6.44 2.19 -1.50
N ASN A 138 6.85 2.28 -2.76
CA ASN A 138 7.72 3.37 -3.21
C ASN A 138 7.01 4.72 -3.13
N LEU A 139 5.70 4.73 -3.42
CA LEU A 139 4.88 5.93 -3.31
C LEU A 139 4.73 6.35 -1.84
N ALA A 140 4.52 5.40 -0.92
CA ALA A 140 4.47 5.67 0.51
C ALA A 140 5.81 6.22 1.04
N LEU A 141 6.94 5.66 0.59
CA LEU A 141 8.28 6.14 0.94
C LEU A 141 8.55 7.56 0.41
N TRP A 142 8.05 7.88 -0.78
CA TRP A 142 8.16 9.22 -1.32
C TRP A 142 7.26 10.22 -0.59
N GLU A 143 6.02 9.83 -0.30
CA GLU A 143 5.06 10.67 0.43
C GLU A 143 5.54 11.02 1.84
N GLN A 144 6.14 10.08 2.57
CA GLN A 144 6.70 10.40 3.89
C GLN A 144 7.82 11.45 3.84
N ASP A 145 8.65 11.42 2.80
CA ASP A 145 9.78 12.33 2.67
C ASP A 145 9.28 13.73 2.36
N LEU A 146 8.24 13.83 1.51
CA LEU A 146 7.54 15.07 1.22
C LEU A 146 6.81 15.64 2.45
N LEU A 147 6.10 14.81 3.21
CA LEU A 147 5.28 15.27 4.33
C LEU A 147 6.09 15.73 5.54
N TRP A 148 7.21 15.05 5.80
CA TRP A 148 7.98 15.26 7.02
C TRP A 148 9.37 15.83 6.79
N ASP A 149 9.66 16.33 5.57
CA ASP A 149 10.98 16.84 5.15
C ASP A 149 12.13 15.95 5.64
N ARG A 150 11.99 14.63 5.41
CA ARG A 150 12.93 13.64 5.94
C ARG A 150 14.28 13.67 5.24
N LYS A 151 14.38 14.32 4.08
CA LYS A 151 15.61 14.40 3.26
C LYS A 151 16.20 13.02 2.96
N GLY A 152 15.36 12.05 2.63
CA GLY A 152 15.77 10.67 2.31
C GLY A 152 16.17 9.83 3.53
N LYS A 153 15.93 10.30 4.77
CA LYS A 153 16.20 9.52 5.97
C LYS A 153 15.31 8.28 6.00
N GLN A 154 15.98 7.14 6.13
CA GLN A 154 15.37 5.83 6.16
C GLN A 154 14.33 5.71 7.30
N PRO A 155 13.16 5.11 7.05
CA PRO A 155 12.09 4.92 8.03
C PRO A 155 12.51 4.00 9.19
N ASP A 156 11.90 4.20 10.35
CA ASP A 156 12.12 3.35 11.53
C ASP A 156 11.71 1.89 11.25
N PHE A 157 10.63 1.71 10.47
CA PHE A 157 10.28 0.43 9.86
C PHE A 157 9.41 0.64 8.60
N VAL A 158 9.36 -0.38 7.75
CA VAL A 158 8.42 -0.48 6.62
C VAL A 158 7.77 -1.84 6.67
N LEU A 159 6.44 -1.87 6.59
CA LEU A 159 5.67 -3.10 6.43
C LEU A 159 4.85 -3.03 5.14
N SER A 160 5.14 -3.94 4.21
CA SER A 160 4.37 -4.14 2.97
C SER A 160 3.58 -5.45 3.08
N LEU A 161 2.28 -5.40 2.91
CA LEU A 161 1.42 -6.59 2.89
C LEU A 161 1.01 -6.89 1.46
N GLY A 162 1.36 -8.07 0.97
CA GLY A 162 1.02 -8.55 -0.37
C GLY A 162 -0.19 -9.48 -0.35
N THR A 163 -0.92 -9.51 -1.46
CA THR A 163 -2.07 -10.40 -1.70
C THR A 163 -1.66 -11.79 -2.22
N GLY A 164 -0.35 -12.07 -2.22
CA GLY A 164 0.24 -13.30 -2.70
C GLY A 164 0.87 -13.20 -4.08
N SER A 165 1.76 -14.13 -4.37
CA SER A 165 2.48 -14.26 -5.63
C SER A 165 2.84 -15.72 -5.90
N THR A 166 2.91 -16.10 -7.16
CA THR A 166 3.41 -17.42 -7.58
C THR A 166 4.84 -17.62 -7.08
N ILE A 167 5.14 -18.77 -6.48
CA ILE A 167 6.51 -19.16 -6.18
C ILE A 167 7.09 -19.78 -7.45
N GLU A 168 8.07 -19.11 -8.07
CA GLU A 168 8.85 -19.72 -9.14
C GLU A 168 9.68 -20.88 -8.54
N SER A 169 9.44 -22.11 -8.99
CA SER A 169 10.23 -23.27 -8.57
C SER A 169 11.66 -23.13 -9.09
N ILE A 170 12.65 -23.27 -8.20
CA ILE A 170 14.10 -23.24 -8.50
C ILE A 170 14.56 -24.47 -9.31
N ASP A 171 13.64 -25.37 -9.68
CA ASP A 171 13.95 -26.45 -10.61
C ASP A 171 14.27 -25.85 -11.98
N GLY A 172 15.57 -25.81 -12.28
CA GLY A 172 16.18 -25.27 -13.50
C GLY A 172 15.82 -26.00 -14.79
N SER A 173 14.52 -26.19 -15.03
CA SER A 173 13.97 -26.71 -16.27
C SER A 173 13.33 -25.59 -17.11
N ASP A 174 13.97 -24.42 -17.20
CA ASP A 174 13.56 -23.38 -18.16
C ASP A 174 14.08 -23.67 -19.60
N THR A 175 14.50 -24.91 -19.85
CA THR A 175 14.88 -25.44 -21.18
C THR A 175 13.98 -26.57 -21.68
N GLN A 176 12.77 -26.73 -21.13
CA GLN A 176 11.70 -27.41 -21.87
C GLN A 176 10.62 -26.42 -22.28
N GLY A 177 10.88 -25.77 -23.41
CA GLY A 177 9.87 -25.02 -24.16
C GLY A 177 8.63 -25.90 -24.30
N ASN A 178 7.55 -25.46 -23.65
CA ASN A 178 6.24 -26.07 -23.77
C ASN A 178 5.83 -25.97 -25.25
N LYS A 179 6.00 -27.06 -26.01
CA LYS A 179 5.70 -27.15 -27.45
C LYS A 179 4.20 -26.98 -27.76
N ASN A 180 3.37 -26.76 -26.74
CA ASN A 180 1.94 -26.49 -26.82
C ASN A 180 1.57 -25.02 -26.52
N ALA A 181 2.51 -24.07 -26.68
CA ALA A 181 2.15 -22.64 -26.67
C ALA A 181 1.28 -22.33 -27.90
N SER A 182 -0.04 -22.37 -27.71
CA SER A 182 -1.06 -22.04 -28.71
C SER A 182 -0.64 -20.80 -29.50
N TRP A 183 -0.66 -20.87 -30.84
CA TRP A 183 -0.32 -19.75 -31.74
C TRP A 183 -1.06 -18.44 -31.39
N ILE A 184 -2.23 -18.56 -30.74
CA ILE A 184 -3.03 -17.44 -30.22
C ILE A 184 -2.31 -16.69 -29.08
N SER A 185 -1.54 -17.38 -28.24
CA SER A 185 -0.72 -16.77 -27.19
C SER A 185 0.49 -15.98 -27.74
N GLN A 186 0.78 -16.15 -29.03
CA GLN A 186 1.80 -15.40 -29.76
C GLN A 186 1.24 -14.13 -30.43
N LEU A 187 -0.07 -13.89 -30.38
CA LEU A 187 -0.70 -12.67 -30.88
C LEU A 187 -0.40 -11.47 -29.96
N PHE A 188 -0.46 -10.27 -30.52
CA PHE A 188 -0.07 -9.02 -29.86
C PHE A 188 -0.89 -8.69 -28.60
N LEU A 189 -2.21 -8.88 -28.63
CA LEU A 189 -3.11 -8.53 -27.51
C LEU A 189 -2.89 -9.39 -26.25
N PRO A 190 -2.84 -10.74 -26.31
CA PRO A 190 -2.51 -11.56 -25.14
C PRO A 190 -1.10 -11.29 -24.57
N ARG A 191 -0.14 -10.93 -25.43
CA ARG A 191 1.21 -10.52 -24.99
C ARG A 191 1.17 -9.21 -24.23
N LEU A 192 0.42 -8.21 -24.71
CA LEU A 192 0.24 -6.93 -24.02
C LEU A 192 -0.46 -7.11 -22.68
N VAL A 193 -1.52 -7.93 -22.61
CA VAL A 193 -2.20 -8.25 -21.35
C VAL A 193 -1.25 -8.94 -20.37
N ARG A 194 -0.43 -9.88 -20.84
CA ARG A 194 0.57 -10.55 -19.98
C ARG A 194 1.63 -9.57 -19.46
N SER A 195 2.16 -8.71 -20.34
CA SER A 195 3.11 -7.68 -19.93
C SER A 195 2.48 -6.68 -18.95
N PHE A 196 1.21 -6.34 -19.15
CA PHE A 196 0.44 -5.51 -18.24
C PHE A 196 0.23 -6.20 -16.87
N MET A 197 -0.08 -7.49 -16.84
CA MET A 197 -0.17 -8.25 -15.58
C MET A 197 1.18 -8.33 -14.84
N LYS A 198 2.31 -8.40 -15.57
CA LYS A 198 3.65 -8.29 -14.96
C LYS A 198 3.92 -6.92 -14.32
N LEU A 199 3.29 -5.84 -14.80
CA LEU A 199 3.38 -4.51 -14.16
C LEU A 199 2.57 -4.43 -12.86
N LEU A 200 1.62 -5.35 -12.67
CA LEU A 200 0.85 -5.50 -11.43
C LEU A 200 1.58 -6.39 -10.41
N ASP A 201 2.77 -6.91 -10.72
CA ASP A 201 3.50 -7.75 -9.77
C ASP A 201 4.08 -6.93 -8.61
N GLY A 202 3.34 -6.90 -7.51
CA GLY A 202 3.75 -6.21 -6.30
C GLY A 202 4.98 -6.83 -5.62
N GLN A 203 5.28 -8.10 -5.90
CA GLN A 203 6.48 -8.78 -5.39
C GLN A 203 7.72 -8.29 -6.13
N LYS A 204 7.65 -8.12 -7.45
CA LYS A 204 8.73 -7.52 -8.23
C LYS A 204 9.07 -6.11 -7.74
N THR A 205 8.06 -5.24 -7.57
CA THR A 205 8.27 -3.87 -7.04
C THR A 205 8.94 -3.90 -5.67
N TRP A 206 8.57 -4.86 -4.81
CA TRP A 206 9.22 -5.02 -3.51
C TRP A 206 10.68 -5.43 -3.63
N LEU A 207 11.01 -6.41 -4.47
CA LEU A 207 12.37 -6.88 -4.67
C LEU A 207 13.29 -5.77 -5.18
N GLU A 208 12.81 -4.97 -6.13
CA GLU A 208 13.54 -3.80 -6.64
C GLU A 208 13.85 -2.79 -5.53
N LEU A 209 12.85 -2.44 -4.70
CA LEU A 209 13.05 -1.58 -3.54
C LEU A 209 14.06 -2.21 -2.56
N PHE A 210 13.84 -3.45 -2.16
CA PHE A 210 14.65 -4.11 -1.13
C PHE A 210 16.12 -4.23 -1.55
N ASN A 211 16.37 -4.46 -2.84
CA ASN A 211 17.72 -4.48 -3.40
C ASN A 211 18.39 -3.10 -3.40
N SER A 212 17.63 -2.00 -3.52
CA SER A 212 18.16 -0.64 -3.41
C SER A 212 18.41 -0.17 -1.97
N VAL A 213 17.84 -0.83 -0.96
CA VAL A 213 18.01 -0.44 0.45
C VAL A 213 19.42 -0.85 0.93
N PRO A 214 20.18 0.06 1.57
CA PRO A 214 21.47 -0.24 2.18
C PRO A 214 21.38 -1.39 3.19
N GLN A 215 22.44 -2.21 3.25
CA GLN A 215 22.43 -3.45 4.03
C GLN A 215 22.13 -3.22 5.51
N GLU A 216 22.66 -2.14 6.10
CA GLU A 216 22.43 -1.76 7.50
C GLU A 216 20.96 -1.42 7.82
N HIS A 217 20.12 -1.23 6.81
CA HIS A 217 18.72 -0.80 6.96
C HIS A 217 17.71 -1.85 6.52
N ARG A 218 18.13 -2.87 5.78
CA ARG A 218 17.25 -3.96 5.31
C ARG A 218 16.51 -4.66 6.44
N SER A 219 17.08 -4.69 7.65
CA SER A 219 16.42 -5.26 8.83
C SER A 219 15.13 -4.53 9.24
N ARG A 220 14.93 -3.29 8.80
CA ARG A 220 13.73 -2.46 9.06
C ARG A 220 12.63 -2.65 8.01
N TYR A 221 12.92 -3.32 6.91
CA TYR A 221 11.99 -3.54 5.78
C TYR A 221 11.41 -4.95 5.86
N HIS A 222 10.09 -5.03 5.98
CA HIS A 222 9.33 -6.27 6.14
C HIS A 222 8.28 -6.37 5.04
N ARG A 223 8.18 -7.56 4.44
CA ARG A 223 7.06 -7.91 3.56
C ARG A 223 6.49 -9.25 3.93
N PHE A 224 5.18 -9.28 4.09
CA PHE A 224 4.42 -10.51 4.25
C PHE A 224 3.53 -10.68 3.03
N THR A 225 3.70 -11.79 2.33
CA THR A 225 2.94 -12.14 1.13
C THR A 225 2.78 -13.65 1.08
N LEU A 226 1.65 -14.11 0.54
CA LEU A 226 1.36 -15.54 0.41
C LEU A 226 2.09 -16.13 -0.80
N GLY A 227 2.75 -17.28 -0.63
CA GLY A 227 3.42 -17.97 -1.73
C GLY A 227 2.53 -19.06 -2.33
N PHE A 228 2.13 -18.92 -3.61
CA PHE A 228 1.33 -19.92 -4.30
C PHE A 228 2.20 -21.00 -4.95
N HIS A 229 1.98 -22.25 -4.56
CA HIS A 229 2.55 -23.44 -5.18
C HIS A 229 1.65 -23.86 -6.35
N GLY A 230 1.72 -23.11 -7.45
CA GLY A 230 0.81 -23.24 -8.59
C GLY A 230 0.33 -21.87 -9.10
N PRO A 231 -0.57 -21.85 -10.10
CA PRO A 231 -1.06 -20.59 -10.66
C PRO A 231 -1.82 -19.79 -9.59
N GLU A 232 -1.64 -18.47 -9.63
CA GLU A 232 -2.42 -17.54 -8.82
C GLU A 232 -3.94 -17.70 -9.07
N PRO A 233 -4.77 -17.60 -8.02
CA PRO A 233 -6.21 -17.52 -8.17
C PRO A 233 -6.61 -16.32 -9.05
N LYS A 234 -7.73 -16.44 -9.78
CA LYS A 234 -8.28 -15.29 -10.51
C LYS A 234 -8.73 -14.22 -9.52
N LEU A 235 -8.61 -12.95 -9.89
CA LEU A 235 -8.95 -11.81 -9.01
C LEU A 235 -10.42 -11.82 -8.56
N ASP A 236 -11.31 -12.37 -9.39
CA ASP A 236 -12.75 -12.47 -9.15
C ASP A 236 -13.22 -13.86 -8.67
N ASP A 237 -12.30 -14.77 -8.36
CA ASP A 237 -12.64 -16.11 -7.86
C ASP A 237 -12.96 -16.10 -6.36
N VAL A 238 -14.24 -15.85 -6.06
CA VAL A 238 -14.75 -15.85 -4.68
C VAL A 238 -14.74 -17.24 -4.01
N SER A 239 -14.66 -18.32 -4.79
CA SER A 239 -14.73 -19.69 -4.26
C SER A 239 -13.48 -20.08 -3.47
N CYS A 240 -12.34 -19.45 -3.78
CA CYS A 240 -11.07 -19.74 -3.12
C CYS A 240 -10.87 -18.99 -1.78
N MET A 241 -11.76 -18.04 -1.42
CA MET A 241 -11.57 -17.16 -0.26
C MET A 241 -11.34 -17.92 1.05
N GLN A 242 -12.07 -19.01 1.28
CA GLN A 242 -11.89 -19.84 2.47
C GLN A 242 -10.52 -20.53 2.47
N GLY A 243 -10.14 -21.16 1.35
CA GLY A 243 -8.84 -21.81 1.23
C GLY A 243 -7.65 -20.84 1.36
N LEU A 244 -7.80 -19.60 0.88
CA LEU A 244 -6.80 -18.55 1.08
C LEU A 244 -6.61 -18.21 2.56
N ARG A 245 -7.70 -18.12 3.32
CA ARG A 245 -7.65 -17.87 4.77
C ARG A 245 -6.98 -19.02 5.52
N GLU A 246 -7.43 -20.25 5.26
CA GLU A 246 -6.86 -21.47 5.88
C GLU A 246 -5.36 -21.58 5.61
N ARG A 247 -4.93 -21.17 4.42
CA ARG A 247 -3.51 -21.14 4.06
C ARG A 247 -2.72 -20.09 4.85
N VAL A 248 -3.24 -18.88 5.02
CA VAL A 248 -2.61 -17.86 5.88
C VAL A 248 -2.47 -18.38 7.31
N ASP A 249 -3.50 -19.04 7.84
CA ASP A 249 -3.46 -19.62 9.18
C ASP A 249 -2.43 -20.76 9.28
N THR A 250 -2.27 -21.55 8.22
CA THR A 250 -1.27 -22.63 8.12
C THR A 250 0.16 -22.10 7.99
N ASP A 251 0.36 -21.02 7.24
CA ASP A 251 1.69 -20.43 6.98
C ASP A 251 2.15 -19.49 8.12
N ALA A 252 1.22 -18.91 8.89
CA ALA A 252 1.55 -17.96 9.96
C ALA A 252 2.58 -18.47 10.99
N PRO A 253 2.54 -19.74 11.46
CA PRO A 253 3.57 -20.30 12.33
C PRO A 253 4.96 -20.33 11.70
N LEU A 254 5.08 -20.49 10.37
CA LEU A 254 6.35 -20.53 9.65
C LEU A 254 7.00 -19.14 9.61
N LEU A 255 6.19 -18.09 9.56
CA LEU A 255 6.64 -16.69 9.54
C LEU A 255 6.82 -16.09 10.94
N ARG A 256 6.75 -16.91 12.00
CA ARG A 256 6.75 -16.43 13.40
C ARG A 256 7.97 -15.57 13.72
N THR A 257 9.15 -15.95 13.23
CA THR A 257 10.39 -15.23 13.50
C THR A 257 10.39 -13.86 12.82
N GLU A 258 9.92 -13.79 11.59
CA GLU A 258 9.81 -12.58 10.79
C GLU A 258 8.73 -11.65 11.33
N ILE A 259 7.58 -12.20 11.73
CA ILE A 259 6.50 -11.46 12.41
C ILE A 259 7.01 -10.88 13.72
N ARG A 260 7.75 -11.66 14.52
CA ARG A 260 8.36 -11.18 15.76
C ARG A 260 9.35 -10.06 15.48
N ARG A 261 10.25 -10.23 14.52
CA ARG A 261 11.22 -9.19 14.12
C ARG A 261 10.54 -7.91 13.62
N CYS A 262 9.45 -8.03 12.86
CA CYS A 262 8.65 -6.88 12.43
C CYS A 262 8.02 -6.18 13.64
N THR A 263 7.42 -6.97 14.55
CA THR A 263 6.82 -6.46 15.79
C THR A 263 7.84 -5.75 16.66
N ASP A 264 9.02 -6.34 16.86
CA ASP A 264 10.11 -5.74 17.64
C ASP A 264 10.55 -4.39 17.04
N ASN A 265 10.66 -4.28 15.70
CA ASN A 265 10.96 -3.01 15.04
C ASN A 265 9.83 -1.98 15.21
N MET A 266 8.57 -2.41 15.11
CA MET A 266 7.41 -1.54 15.34
C MET A 266 7.41 -1.02 16.78
N LEU A 267 7.66 -1.88 17.76
CA LEU A 267 7.74 -1.51 19.17
C LEU A 267 8.93 -0.59 19.45
N ALA A 268 10.11 -0.92 18.93
CA ALA A 268 11.30 -0.09 19.08
C ALA A 268 11.09 1.32 18.49
N SER A 269 10.34 1.46 17.39
CA SER A 269 10.03 2.76 16.79
C SER A 269 9.21 3.70 17.68
N LEU A 270 8.53 3.16 18.70
CA LEU A 270 7.81 3.94 19.70
C LEU A 270 8.75 4.65 20.67
N PHE A 271 10.02 4.25 20.75
CA PHE A 271 10.98 4.81 21.68
C PHE A 271 12.01 5.67 20.97
N TYR A 272 12.48 6.73 21.64
CA TYR A 272 13.56 7.57 21.17
C TYR A 272 14.45 8.01 22.32
N LEU A 273 15.72 8.25 22.03
CA LEU A 273 16.68 8.74 23.00
C LEU A 273 16.68 10.27 23.00
N GLU A 274 16.43 10.87 24.15
CA GLU A 274 16.59 12.31 24.39
C GLU A 274 17.81 12.54 25.27
N LEU A 275 18.77 13.33 24.77
CA LEU A 275 19.95 13.71 25.55
C LEU A 275 19.56 14.80 26.57
N ASP A 276 19.93 14.60 27.84
CA ASP A 276 19.73 15.61 28.89
C ASP A 276 20.63 16.84 28.67
N CYS A 277 21.82 16.59 28.11
CA CYS A 277 22.79 17.61 27.75
C CYS A 277 23.67 17.12 26.58
N LEU A 278 24.38 18.05 25.94
CA LEU A 278 25.35 17.70 24.89
C LEU A 278 26.42 16.74 25.45
N PRO A 279 26.87 15.74 24.67
CA PRO A 279 27.88 14.80 25.13
C PRO A 279 29.18 15.51 25.53
N LEU A 280 29.73 15.17 26.69
CA LEU A 280 31.00 15.68 27.17
C LEU A 280 32.13 14.79 26.64
N SER A 281 33.16 15.39 26.06
CA SER A 281 34.37 14.65 25.67
C SER A 281 35.13 14.22 26.93
N SER A 282 35.45 12.93 27.01
CA SER A 282 36.24 12.32 28.07
C SER A 282 37.34 11.49 27.42
N GLY A 283 38.42 12.15 27.00
CA GLY A 283 39.49 11.55 26.22
C GLY A 283 39.00 11.14 24.83
N TYR A 284 39.14 9.85 24.49
CA TYR A 284 38.65 9.27 23.23
C TYR A 284 37.18 8.85 23.26
N ASN A 285 36.49 9.03 24.39
CA ASN A 285 35.10 8.65 24.57
C ASN A 285 34.20 9.88 24.75
N PHE A 286 32.92 9.71 24.47
CA PHE A 286 31.89 10.70 24.81
C PHE A 286 31.04 10.17 25.98
N LEU A 287 30.91 10.98 27.04
CA LEU A 287 30.00 10.72 28.14
C LEU A 287 28.72 11.53 27.90
N CYS A 288 27.57 10.87 27.86
CA CYS A 288 26.28 11.53 27.78
C CYS A 288 25.32 10.99 28.83
N LYS A 289 24.43 11.87 29.30
CA LYS A 289 23.27 11.50 30.11
C LYS A 289 22.04 11.65 29.22
N ALA A 290 21.18 10.64 29.22
CA ALA A 290 20.03 10.58 28.33
C ALA A 290 18.87 9.83 28.95
N ARG A 291 17.66 10.07 28.43
CA ARG A 291 16.42 9.38 28.77
C ARG A 291 15.87 8.69 27.53
N ILE A 292 15.37 7.46 27.69
CA ILE A 292 14.59 6.79 26.66
C ILE A 292 13.13 7.19 26.90
N LEU A 293 12.54 7.89 25.93
CA LEU A 293 11.16 8.36 25.97
C LEU A 293 10.29 7.55 25.01
N CYS A 294 8.99 7.47 25.30
CA CYS A 294 8.00 6.84 24.43
C CYS A 294 7.19 7.90 23.71
N ARG A 295 6.86 7.68 22.43
CA ARG A 295 6.04 8.58 21.61
C ARG A 295 4.56 8.60 22.02
N TRP A 296 4.11 7.63 22.81
CA TRP A 296 2.75 7.56 23.30
C TRP A 296 2.59 8.25 24.65
N ASP A 297 1.45 8.89 24.86
CA ASP A 297 1.12 9.47 26.15
C ASP A 297 1.03 8.39 27.23
N PRO A 298 1.52 8.63 28.47
CA PRO A 298 1.54 7.64 29.54
C PRO A 298 0.18 7.01 29.88
N GLY A 299 -0.92 7.73 29.67
CA GLY A 299 -2.30 7.26 29.90
C GLY A 299 -2.99 6.68 28.67
N SER A 300 -2.29 6.56 27.54
CA SER A 300 -2.88 6.02 26.32
C SER A 300 -3.12 4.51 26.44
N ARG A 301 -4.18 4.02 25.77
CA ARG A 301 -4.46 2.58 25.67
C ARG A 301 -3.28 1.79 25.11
N GLY A 302 -2.48 2.42 24.23
CA GLY A 302 -1.28 1.83 23.65
C GLY A 302 -0.22 1.52 24.71
N VAL A 303 0.09 2.46 25.60
CA VAL A 303 1.07 2.24 26.67
C VAL A 303 0.60 1.15 27.64
N HIS A 304 -0.67 1.13 28.00
CA HIS A 304 -1.22 0.05 28.84
C HIS A 304 -1.11 -1.33 28.19
N ALA A 305 -1.42 -1.42 26.89
CA ALA A 305 -1.23 -2.66 26.14
C ALA A 305 0.24 -3.08 26.13
N LEU A 306 1.16 -2.15 25.88
CA LEU A 306 2.60 -2.40 25.88
C LEU A 306 3.11 -2.95 27.22
N LEU A 307 2.70 -2.33 28.32
CA LEU A 307 3.07 -2.76 29.67
C LEU A 307 2.48 -4.14 30.01
N SER A 308 1.25 -4.42 29.58
CA SER A 308 0.60 -5.72 29.78
C SER A 308 1.27 -6.85 28.99
N MET A 309 1.81 -6.56 27.80
CA MET A 309 2.52 -7.54 26.97
C MET A 309 3.88 -7.97 27.55
N HIS A 310 4.46 -7.19 28.45
CA HIS A 310 5.79 -7.46 29.01
C HIS A 310 5.80 -7.72 30.53
N GLY A 311 4.64 -7.74 31.21
CA GLY A 311 4.57 -8.02 32.65
C GLY A 311 5.35 -7.02 33.51
N LEU A 312 5.68 -5.84 32.97
CA LEU A 312 6.46 -4.82 33.66
C LEU A 312 5.50 -3.86 34.38
N LEU A 313 5.24 -4.16 35.65
CA LEU A 313 4.71 -3.21 36.63
C LEU A 313 5.78 -2.12 36.86
N PHE A 314 5.54 -0.90 36.37
CA PHE A 314 6.27 0.26 36.85
C PHE A 314 5.47 0.91 37.98
N GLU A 315 6.07 0.98 39.16
CA GLU A 315 5.63 1.88 40.21
C GLU A 315 5.64 3.31 39.68
N GLN A 316 4.47 3.97 39.72
CA GLN A 316 4.42 5.41 39.50
C GLN A 316 5.15 6.09 40.66
N GLY A 317 6.39 6.50 40.41
CA GLY A 317 7.12 7.43 41.27
C GLY A 317 6.44 8.78 41.27
N GLY A 318 5.39 8.93 42.08
CA GLY A 318 4.77 10.20 42.41
C GLY A 318 5.79 11.08 43.12
N ARG A 319 6.26 12.13 42.45
CA ARG A 319 6.84 13.28 43.13
C ARG A 319 5.70 14.15 43.66
N SER A 320 5.33 13.92 44.92
CA SER A 320 4.73 14.93 45.75
C SER A 320 5.77 16.02 46.04
N GLN A 321 5.53 17.23 45.55
CA GLN A 321 5.90 18.44 46.29
C GLN A 321 4.74 18.79 47.21
#